data_AF-A0A917UL11-F1
#
_entry.id   AF-A0A917UL11-F1
#
_cell.length_a   1.000
_cell.length_b   1.000
_cell.length_c   1.000
_cell.angle_alpha   90.00
_cell.angle_beta   90.00
_cell.angle_gamma   90.00
#
_symmetry.space_group_name_H-M   'P 1'
#
loop_
_entity.id
_entity.type
_entity.pdbx_description
1 polymer ?
#
loop_
_entity_poly.entity_id
_entity_poly.type
_entity_poly.pdbx_seq_one_letter_code
_entity_poly.pdbx_strand_id
1 'polypeptide(L)'
;MQAEVVVALIAGGAGLAVAVASVPLNYALARRVRREDEQDLMARYRDPFLWAMHDLRSRIRTILDDEFLTRFLINGEDAIPTSVDFMNVYARRHTVFVLAEYLGWVEIVRRTVGFLDLGDQRMNRSLLEYLTTIRRVLFAVDLDPIFHVPTGQQRAIGELMIVPERDGERRNWRCIGFAEFCARLDRDEYFAGWFKRVDQGVVNFASQAPGSNRLVELNMRLTELIDFLDPSQTRFPLRDQERPHYRSQE
;
A
#
# COMPACT_ATOMS: atom_id res chain seq x y z
N MET A 1 -42.08 37.56 -48.01
CA MET A 1 -42.56 36.16 -47.86
C MET A 1 -41.54 35.11 -48.32
N GLN A 2 -40.91 35.19 -49.50
CA GLN A 2 -39.96 34.13 -49.92
C GLN A 2 -38.60 34.12 -49.19
N ALA A 3 -38.09 35.29 -48.77
CA ALA A 3 -36.82 35.37 -48.04
C ALA A 3 -36.89 34.81 -46.61
N GLU A 4 -38.03 35.00 -45.92
CA GLU A 4 -38.21 34.53 -44.53
C GLU A 4 -38.28 33.00 -44.43
N VAL A 5 -38.87 32.34 -45.42
CA VAL A 5 -38.97 30.86 -45.46
C VAL A 5 -37.60 30.23 -45.69
N VAL A 6 -36.74 30.85 -46.52
CA VAL A 6 -35.38 30.36 -46.77
C VAL A 6 -34.50 30.53 -45.54
N VAL A 7 -34.59 31.66 -44.84
CA VAL A 7 -33.84 31.91 -43.61
C VAL A 7 -34.28 30.94 -42.50
N ALA A 8 -35.59 30.67 -42.37
CA ALA A 8 -36.11 29.72 -41.40
C ALA A 8 -35.66 28.26 -41.68
N LEU A 9 -35.58 27.85 -42.94
CA LEU A 9 -35.10 26.52 -43.34
C LEU A 9 -33.60 26.34 -43.09
N ILE A 10 -32.79 27.37 -43.37
CA ILE A 10 -31.33 27.34 -43.13
C ILE A 10 -31.04 27.35 -41.62
N ALA A 11 -31.77 28.17 -40.84
CA ALA A 11 -31.64 28.22 -39.38
C ALA A 11 -32.11 26.92 -38.70
N GLY A 12 -33.21 26.33 -39.16
CA GLY A 12 -33.72 25.04 -38.67
C GLY A 12 -32.79 23.87 -38.97
N GLY A 13 -32.19 23.84 -40.16
CA GLY A 13 -31.21 22.82 -40.55
C GLY A 13 -29.88 22.90 -39.79
N ALA A 14 -29.40 24.12 -39.52
CA ALA A 14 -28.20 24.34 -38.71
C ALA A 14 -28.38 23.90 -37.24
N GLY A 15 -29.55 24.17 -36.65
CA GLY A 15 -29.86 23.77 -35.27
C GLY A 15 -29.94 22.24 -35.08
N LEU A 16 -30.51 21.52 -36.06
CA LEU A 16 -30.62 20.06 -36.02
C LEU A 16 -29.25 19.37 -36.20
N ALA A 17 -28.38 19.92 -37.06
CA ALA A 17 -27.02 19.40 -37.24
C ALA A 17 -26.15 19.58 -35.98
N VAL A 18 -26.29 20.71 -35.28
CA VAL A 18 -25.59 20.97 -34.01
C VAL A 18 -26.09 20.05 -32.89
N ALA A 19 -27.39 19.79 -32.81
CA ALA A 19 -27.97 18.87 -31.82
C ALA A 19 -27.55 17.40 -32.06
N VAL A 20 -27.53 16.94 -33.32
CA VAL A 20 -27.16 15.56 -33.66
C VAL A 20 -25.65 15.31 -33.52
N ALA A 21 -24.80 16.31 -33.79
CA ALA A 21 -23.36 16.20 -33.61
C ALA A 21 -22.91 16.37 -32.14
N SER A 22 -23.65 17.16 -31.35
CA SER A 22 -23.32 17.40 -29.93
C SER A 22 -23.57 16.19 -29.04
N VAL A 23 -24.57 15.35 -29.30
CA VAL A 23 -24.82 14.13 -28.51
C VAL A 23 -23.64 13.14 -28.53
N PRO A 24 -23.12 12.68 -29.69
CA PRO A 24 -21.98 11.76 -29.72
C PRO A 24 -20.68 12.43 -29.25
N LEU A 25 -20.52 13.74 -29.48
CA LEU A 25 -19.36 14.50 -28.98
C LEU A 25 -19.38 14.59 -27.44
N ASN A 26 -20.51 14.98 -26.85
CA ASN A 26 -20.70 15.04 -25.41
C ASN A 26 -20.57 13.66 -24.78
N TYR A 27 -21.03 12.61 -25.47
CA TYR A 27 -20.85 11.23 -25.04
C TYR A 27 -19.38 10.79 -25.05
N ALA A 28 -18.64 11.13 -26.11
CA ALA A 28 -17.21 10.84 -26.21
C ALA A 28 -16.39 11.62 -25.19
N LEU A 29 -16.72 12.89 -24.96
CA LEU A 29 -16.11 13.73 -23.92
C LEU A 29 -16.43 13.19 -22.52
N ALA A 30 -17.68 12.87 -22.23
CA ALA A 30 -18.08 12.27 -20.95
C ALA A 30 -17.39 10.93 -20.70
N ARG A 31 -17.17 10.11 -21.75
CA ARG A 31 -16.38 8.88 -21.66
C ARG A 31 -14.89 9.13 -21.40
N ARG A 32 -14.29 10.18 -22.00
CA ARG A 32 -12.90 10.55 -21.74
C ARG A 32 -12.72 11.07 -20.32
N VAL A 33 -13.57 11.99 -19.89
CA VAL A 33 -13.57 12.54 -18.53
C VAL A 33 -13.77 11.43 -17.50
N ARG A 34 -14.71 10.50 -17.71
CA ARG A 34 -14.86 9.33 -16.82
C ARG A 34 -13.60 8.47 -16.74
N ARG A 35 -12.90 8.24 -17.86
CA ARG A 35 -11.66 7.45 -17.88
C ARG A 35 -10.51 8.18 -17.20
N GLU A 36 -10.40 9.49 -17.37
CA GLU A 36 -9.41 10.33 -16.68
C GLU A 36 -9.69 10.33 -15.16
N ASP A 37 -10.94 10.52 -14.74
CA ASP A 37 -11.36 10.43 -13.34
C ASP A 37 -11.06 9.04 -12.74
N GLU A 38 -11.32 7.95 -13.48
CA GLU A 38 -11.00 6.58 -13.08
C GLU A 38 -9.48 6.37 -12.93
N GLN A 39 -8.67 6.89 -13.86
CA GLN A 39 -7.21 6.80 -13.82
C GLN A 39 -6.60 7.58 -12.66
N ASP A 40 -7.10 8.79 -12.38
CA ASP A 40 -6.65 9.61 -11.26
C ASP A 40 -7.00 8.97 -9.91
N LEU A 41 -8.17 8.32 -9.82
CA LEU A 41 -8.55 7.54 -8.64
C LEU A 41 -7.67 6.30 -8.47
N MET A 42 -7.28 5.63 -9.56
CA MET A 42 -6.34 4.51 -9.51
C MET A 42 -4.97 4.92 -9.01
N ALA A 43 -4.43 6.02 -9.53
CA ALA A 43 -3.13 6.54 -9.08
C ALA A 43 -3.14 6.91 -7.59
N ARG A 44 -4.25 7.49 -7.11
CA ARG A 44 -4.45 7.89 -5.72
C ARG A 44 -4.28 6.75 -4.71
N TYR A 45 -4.70 5.53 -5.05
CA TYR A 45 -4.59 4.37 -4.15
C TYR A 45 -3.41 3.45 -4.48
N ARG A 46 -3.04 3.34 -5.77
CA ARG A 46 -1.93 2.47 -6.18
C ARG A 46 -0.61 2.97 -5.63
N ASP A 47 -0.32 4.27 -5.76
CA ASP A 47 1.00 4.78 -5.45
C ASP A 47 1.31 4.71 -3.93
N PRO A 48 0.38 5.09 -3.02
CA PRO A 48 0.58 4.86 -1.59
C PRO A 48 0.62 3.37 -1.19
N PHE A 49 -0.12 2.51 -1.89
CA PHE A 49 -0.03 1.08 -1.65
C PHE A 49 1.33 0.51 -2.06
N LEU A 50 1.87 0.94 -3.21
CA LEU A 50 3.23 0.64 -3.64
C LEU A 50 4.27 1.08 -2.61
N TRP A 51 4.15 2.29 -2.05
CA TRP A 51 5.01 2.77 -0.96
C TRP A 51 5.01 1.80 0.24
N ALA A 52 3.83 1.43 0.74
CA ALA A 52 3.73 0.55 1.90
C ALA A 52 4.32 -0.86 1.66
N MET A 53 4.16 -1.41 0.45
CA MET A 53 4.79 -2.68 0.08
C MET A 53 6.31 -2.54 -0.01
N HIS A 54 6.80 -1.43 -0.56
CA HIS A 54 8.23 -1.16 -0.67
C HIS A 54 8.87 -1.01 0.72
N ASP A 55 8.22 -0.29 1.65
CA ASP A 55 8.71 -0.10 3.01
C ASP A 55 8.75 -1.41 3.79
N LEU A 56 7.71 -2.25 3.67
CA LEU A 56 7.71 -3.58 4.28
C LEU A 56 8.82 -4.47 3.69
N ARG A 57 8.96 -4.52 2.35
CA ARG A 57 10.02 -5.29 1.69
C ARG A 57 11.41 -4.80 2.10
N SER A 58 11.63 -3.49 2.10
CA SER A 58 12.90 -2.88 2.50
C SER A 58 13.25 -3.22 3.94
N ARG A 59 12.29 -3.14 4.86
CA ARG A 59 12.48 -3.57 6.25
C ARG A 59 12.86 -5.05 6.32
N ILE A 60 12.12 -5.93 5.64
CA ILE A 60 12.44 -7.36 5.59
C ILE A 60 13.87 -7.59 5.13
N ARG A 61 14.31 -6.92 4.05
CA ARG A 61 15.70 -7.01 3.57
C ARG A 61 16.71 -6.50 4.58
N THR A 62 16.48 -5.38 5.25
CA THR A 62 17.41 -4.93 6.31
C THR A 62 17.50 -5.94 7.46
N ILE A 63 16.42 -6.66 7.76
CA ILE A 63 16.43 -7.72 8.78
C ILE A 63 17.25 -8.92 8.30
N LEU A 64 17.12 -9.31 7.03
CA LEU A 64 17.81 -10.45 6.43
C LEU A 64 19.29 -10.18 6.13
N ASP A 65 19.60 -9.02 5.53
CA ASP A 65 20.91 -8.70 4.95
C ASP A 65 21.82 -7.97 5.94
N ASP A 66 21.25 -7.15 6.84
CA ASP A 66 21.99 -6.22 7.72
C ASP A 66 21.86 -6.56 9.22
N GLU A 67 21.28 -7.72 9.56
CA GLU A 67 20.98 -8.17 10.94
C GLU A 67 20.28 -7.09 11.80
N PHE A 68 19.46 -6.25 11.17
CA PHE A 68 18.95 -5.00 11.72
C PHE A 68 18.35 -5.15 13.14
N LEU A 69 17.56 -6.21 13.39
CA LEU A 69 16.93 -6.40 14.69
C LEU A 69 17.94 -6.79 15.77
N THR A 70 18.88 -7.69 15.49
CA THR A 70 19.94 -8.07 16.44
C THR A 70 20.77 -6.85 16.82
N ARG A 71 21.18 -6.08 15.80
CA ARG A 71 21.99 -4.87 15.95
C ARG A 71 21.38 -3.85 16.92
N PHE A 72 20.08 -3.60 16.79
CA PHE A 72 19.41 -2.55 17.55
C PHE A 72 18.69 -3.02 18.81
N LEU A 73 18.18 -4.26 18.85
CA LEU A 73 17.44 -4.78 20.01
C LEU A 73 18.35 -5.51 21.00
N ILE A 74 19.43 -6.14 20.54
CA ILE A 74 20.33 -6.93 21.39
C ILE A 74 21.62 -6.17 21.68
N ASN A 75 22.29 -5.66 20.64
CA ASN A 75 23.58 -4.98 20.83
C ASN A 75 23.42 -3.53 21.31
N GLY A 76 22.21 -2.96 21.17
CA GLY A 76 21.93 -1.58 21.57
C GLY A 76 22.73 -0.55 20.78
N GLU A 77 23.11 -0.86 19.54
CA GLU A 77 23.92 0.04 18.72
C GLU A 77 23.13 1.31 18.41
N ASP A 78 23.63 2.48 18.79
CA ASP A 78 23.09 3.76 18.37
C ASP A 78 24.26 4.63 17.90
N ALA A 79 24.15 5.18 16.68
CA ALA A 79 25.16 6.06 16.12
C ALA A 79 25.21 7.41 16.83
N ILE A 80 24.10 7.79 17.50
CA ILE A 80 23.96 9.04 18.24
C ILE A 80 23.86 8.70 19.73
N PRO A 81 24.93 8.93 20.53
CA PRO A 81 24.98 8.52 21.94
C PRO A 81 23.97 9.19 22.88
N THR A 82 23.26 10.23 22.42
CA THR A 82 22.41 11.10 23.25
C THR A 82 21.02 10.53 23.53
N SER A 83 20.62 9.44 22.89
CA SER A 83 19.32 8.80 23.14
C SER A 83 19.50 7.34 23.50
N VAL A 84 19.73 7.07 24.79
CA VAL A 84 19.67 5.71 25.34
C VAL A 84 18.31 5.13 24.93
N ASP A 85 18.33 4.05 24.14
CA ASP A 85 17.19 3.27 23.65
C ASP A 85 16.35 3.81 22.48
N PHE A 86 16.67 4.94 21.86
CA PHE A 86 15.84 5.43 20.73
C PHE A 86 15.82 4.41 19.58
N MET A 87 16.99 3.96 19.13
CA MET A 87 17.07 3.02 18.02
C MET A 87 16.45 1.66 18.36
N ASN A 88 16.48 1.23 19.63
CA ASN A 88 15.79 0.03 20.10
C ASN A 88 14.27 0.16 19.92
N VAL A 89 13.69 1.23 20.48
CA VAL A 89 12.25 1.51 20.41
C VAL A 89 11.81 1.70 18.95
N TYR A 90 12.59 2.43 18.16
CA TYR A 90 12.34 2.65 16.74
C TYR A 90 12.37 1.33 15.96
N ALA A 91 13.43 0.54 16.08
CA ALA A 91 13.59 -0.72 15.35
C ALA A 91 12.42 -1.66 15.62
N ARG A 92 11.98 -1.76 16.88
CA ARG A 92 10.82 -2.56 17.26
C ARG A 92 9.51 -2.00 16.70
N ARG A 93 9.17 -0.75 17.03
CA ARG A 93 7.88 -0.15 16.65
C ARG A 93 7.73 0.03 15.15
N HIS A 94 8.79 0.45 14.46
CA HIS A 94 8.76 0.66 13.02
C HIS A 94 8.62 -0.68 12.26
N THR A 95 9.22 -1.76 12.77
CA THR A 95 9.07 -3.10 12.15
C THR A 95 7.62 -3.58 12.24
N VAL A 96 6.96 -3.36 13.38
CA VAL A 96 5.52 -3.67 13.52
C VAL A 96 4.68 -2.73 12.64
N PHE A 97 5.02 -1.45 12.60
CA PHE A 97 4.31 -0.44 11.82
C PHE A 97 4.28 -0.75 10.33
N VAL A 98 5.40 -1.07 9.68
CA VAL A 98 5.39 -1.31 8.22
C VAL A 98 4.55 -2.51 7.81
N LEU A 99 4.46 -3.54 8.66
CA LEU A 99 3.53 -4.65 8.46
C LEU A 99 2.07 -4.16 8.61
N ALA A 100 1.81 -3.37 9.65
CA ALA A 100 0.49 -2.83 9.93
C ALA A 100 0.01 -1.90 8.82
N GLU A 101 0.88 -1.05 8.31
CA GLU A 101 0.61 -0.11 7.22
C GLU A 101 0.30 -0.86 5.92
N TYR A 102 1.08 -1.89 5.58
CA TYR A 102 0.76 -2.78 4.47
C TYR A 102 -0.65 -3.38 4.63
N LEU A 103 -0.99 -3.93 5.79
CA LEU A 103 -2.32 -4.49 6.06
C LEU A 103 -3.44 -3.43 6.01
N GLY A 104 -3.15 -2.20 6.43
CA GLY A 104 -4.03 -1.05 6.28
C GLY A 104 -4.35 -0.77 4.83
N TRP A 105 -3.33 -0.72 3.97
CA TRP A 105 -3.54 -0.56 2.53
C TRP A 105 -4.25 -1.74 1.87
N VAL A 106 -3.98 -2.98 2.30
CA VAL A 106 -4.75 -4.15 1.87
C VAL A 106 -6.23 -3.99 2.20
N GLU A 107 -6.56 -3.45 3.38
CA GLU A 107 -7.95 -3.18 3.77
C GLU A 107 -8.56 -2.02 2.97
N ILE A 108 -7.81 -0.95 2.68
CA ILE A 108 -8.26 0.14 1.78
C ILE A 108 -8.58 -0.42 0.41
N VAL A 109 -7.66 -1.19 -0.18
CA VAL A 109 -7.86 -1.87 -1.47
C VAL A 109 -9.11 -2.73 -1.39
N ARG A 110 -9.24 -3.60 -0.38
CA ARG A 110 -10.42 -4.48 -0.22
C ARG A 110 -11.75 -3.71 -0.15
N ARG A 111 -11.81 -2.59 0.58
CA ARG A 111 -13.01 -1.72 0.67
C ARG A 111 -13.29 -0.99 -0.64
N THR A 112 -12.26 -0.80 -1.45
CA THR A 112 -12.29 -0.06 -2.71
C THR A 112 -12.37 -0.99 -3.93
N VAL A 113 -12.33 -2.32 -3.78
CA VAL A 113 -12.34 -3.31 -4.89
C VAL A 113 -13.70 -3.38 -5.64
N GLY A 114 -14.70 -2.60 -5.27
CA GLY A 114 -15.84 -2.28 -6.15
C GLY A 114 -15.58 -1.11 -7.13
N PHE A 115 -14.49 -0.36 -6.90
CA PHE A 115 -14.08 0.88 -7.58
C PHE A 115 -12.72 0.76 -8.27
N LEU A 116 -11.86 -0.16 -7.81
CA LEU A 116 -10.72 -0.66 -8.58
C LEU A 116 -11.26 -1.50 -9.75
N ASP A 117 -12.04 -0.94 -10.66
CA ASP A 117 -12.16 -1.52 -11.99
C ASP A 117 -10.84 -1.20 -12.68
N LEU A 118 -9.81 -2.05 -12.55
CA LEU A 118 -8.48 -1.89 -13.18
C LEU A 118 -8.57 -1.87 -14.74
N GLY A 119 -9.75 -1.61 -15.29
CA GLY A 119 -10.13 -1.71 -16.69
C GLY A 119 -10.22 -3.15 -17.18
N ASP A 120 -9.80 -4.12 -16.38
CA ASP A 120 -9.67 -5.53 -16.73
C ASP A 120 -9.93 -6.43 -15.52
N GLN A 121 -10.98 -7.26 -15.61
CA GLN A 121 -11.30 -8.29 -14.61
C GLN A 121 -10.12 -9.21 -14.32
N ARG A 122 -9.22 -9.43 -15.30
CA ARG A 122 -8.00 -10.24 -15.12
C ARG A 122 -7.01 -9.56 -14.19
N MET A 123 -6.79 -8.26 -14.33
CA MET A 123 -5.86 -7.50 -13.48
C MET A 123 -6.33 -7.52 -12.02
N ASN A 124 -7.64 -7.32 -11.80
CA ASN A 124 -8.25 -7.42 -10.46
C ASN A 124 -8.06 -8.80 -9.84
N ARG A 125 -8.28 -9.85 -10.64
CA ARG A 125 -8.08 -11.23 -10.19
C ARG A 125 -6.61 -11.48 -9.82
N SER A 126 -5.66 -11.07 -10.65
CA SER A 126 -4.24 -11.23 -10.37
C SER A 126 -3.82 -10.51 -9.09
N LEU A 127 -4.29 -9.27 -8.88
CA LEU A 127 -4.05 -8.54 -7.63
C LEU A 127 -4.56 -9.33 -6.41
N LEU A 128 -5.79 -9.84 -6.46
CA LEU A 128 -6.37 -10.64 -5.39
C LEU A 128 -5.61 -11.96 -5.16
N GLU A 129 -5.07 -12.57 -6.21
CA GLU A 129 -4.22 -13.77 -6.12
C GLU A 129 -2.92 -13.47 -5.37
N TYR A 130 -2.21 -12.37 -5.70
CA TYR A 130 -1.02 -11.94 -4.96
C TYR A 130 -1.32 -11.64 -3.49
N LEU A 131 -2.36 -10.85 -3.21
CA LEU A 131 -2.79 -10.54 -1.84
C LEU A 131 -3.15 -11.81 -1.06
N THR A 132 -3.81 -12.77 -1.70
CA THR A 132 -4.15 -14.06 -1.08
C THR A 132 -2.92 -14.87 -0.75
N THR A 133 -1.91 -14.88 -1.61
CA THR A 133 -0.64 -15.56 -1.37
C THR A 133 0.11 -14.95 -0.20
N ILE A 134 0.28 -13.62 -0.15
CA ILE A 134 0.94 -12.95 0.98
C ILE A 134 0.19 -13.22 2.29
N ARG A 135 -1.15 -13.13 2.28
CA ARG A 135 -1.99 -13.45 3.44
C ARG A 135 -1.75 -14.88 3.97
N ARG A 136 -1.54 -15.85 3.07
CA ARG A 136 -1.23 -17.24 3.44
C ARG A 136 0.17 -17.34 4.05
N VAL A 137 1.16 -16.66 3.47
CA VAL A 137 2.52 -16.61 4.01
C VAL A 137 2.51 -16.01 5.41
N LEU A 138 1.72 -14.98 5.71
CA LEU A 138 1.57 -14.42 7.06
C LEU A 138 0.92 -15.39 8.06
N PHE A 139 0.10 -16.34 7.59
CA PHE A 139 -0.62 -17.30 8.45
C PHE A 139 0.11 -18.64 8.63
N ALA A 140 0.96 -19.04 7.69
CA ALA A 140 1.57 -20.37 7.65
C ALA A 140 2.26 -20.74 8.97
N VAL A 141 1.89 -21.85 9.59
CA VAL A 141 2.34 -22.25 10.95
C VAL A 141 3.71 -22.93 10.95
N ASP A 142 4.13 -23.43 9.79
CA ASP A 142 5.40 -24.11 9.51
C ASP A 142 6.56 -23.16 9.19
N LEU A 143 6.26 -21.85 9.12
CA LEU A 143 7.27 -20.80 8.96
C LEU A 143 7.60 -20.15 10.31
N ASP A 144 8.73 -19.43 10.35
CA ASP A 144 9.26 -18.76 11.52
C ASP A 144 8.27 -17.75 12.17
N PRO A 145 8.47 -17.36 13.45
CA PRO A 145 7.46 -16.65 14.22
C PRO A 145 7.34 -15.15 13.92
N ILE A 146 8.35 -14.51 13.30
CA ILE A 146 8.24 -13.09 12.98
C ILE A 146 7.19 -12.92 11.89
N PHE A 147 6.33 -11.91 12.02
CA PHE A 147 5.21 -11.68 11.10
C PHE A 147 4.22 -12.84 10.95
N HIS A 148 4.21 -13.81 11.87
CA HIS A 148 3.13 -14.79 11.94
C HIS A 148 1.84 -14.15 12.51
N VAL A 149 0.88 -13.89 11.63
CA VAL A 149 -0.38 -13.20 11.94
C VAL A 149 -1.57 -14.05 11.46
N PRO A 150 -2.43 -14.55 12.37
CA PRO A 150 -3.69 -15.20 12.02
C PRO A 150 -4.58 -14.33 11.12
N THR A 151 -5.32 -14.96 10.21
CA THR A 151 -6.11 -14.24 9.18
C THR A 151 -7.12 -13.23 9.75
N GLY A 152 -7.80 -13.56 10.86
CA GLY A 152 -8.68 -12.63 11.55
C GLY A 152 -7.93 -11.43 12.13
N GLN A 153 -6.72 -11.65 12.67
CA GLN A 153 -5.86 -10.59 13.19
C GLN A 153 -5.31 -9.71 12.07
N GLN A 154 -4.94 -10.28 10.91
CA GLN A 154 -4.51 -9.50 9.74
C GLN A 154 -5.57 -8.48 9.33
N ARG A 155 -6.85 -8.91 9.29
CA ARG A 155 -7.97 -8.03 8.98
C ARG A 155 -8.20 -6.98 10.08
N ALA A 156 -8.21 -7.39 11.35
CA ALA A 156 -8.41 -6.44 12.45
C ALA A 156 -7.33 -5.35 12.48
N ILE A 157 -6.06 -5.72 12.26
CA ILE A 157 -4.97 -4.75 12.11
C ILE A 157 -5.25 -3.80 10.94
N GLY A 158 -5.60 -4.33 9.76
CA GLY A 158 -5.92 -3.50 8.60
C GLY A 158 -7.08 -2.52 8.86
N GLU A 159 -8.15 -2.96 9.53
CA GLU A 159 -9.29 -2.12 9.90
C GLU A 159 -8.91 -1.01 10.90
N LEU A 160 -8.00 -1.30 11.84
CA LEU A 160 -7.53 -0.35 12.85
C LEU A 160 -6.55 0.69 12.31
N MET A 161 -5.86 0.35 11.23
CA MET A 161 -4.86 1.20 10.58
C MET A 161 -5.47 2.23 9.63
N ILE A 162 -6.79 2.20 9.39
CA ILE A 162 -7.43 3.08 8.41
C ILE A 162 -8.43 4.01 9.05
N VAL A 163 -8.48 5.25 8.54
CA VAL A 163 -9.42 6.28 8.99
C VAL A 163 -10.03 6.98 7.78
N PRO A 164 -11.26 7.50 7.89
CA PRO A 164 -11.86 8.28 6.82
C PRO A 164 -11.04 9.56 6.62
N GLU A 165 -10.76 9.89 5.36
CA GLU A 165 -10.19 11.17 4.99
C GLU A 165 -11.29 12.23 5.07
N ARG A 166 -10.99 13.38 5.69
CA ARG A 166 -12.00 14.42 5.99
C ARG A 166 -12.24 15.41 4.84
N ASP A 167 -11.59 15.21 3.69
CA ASP A 167 -11.58 16.17 2.59
C ASP A 167 -12.55 15.75 1.47
N GLY A 168 -13.66 16.47 1.36
CA GLY A 168 -14.63 16.37 0.25
C GLY A 168 -15.90 15.55 0.50
N GLU A 169 -16.80 15.57 -0.50
CA GLU A 169 -18.12 14.89 -0.48
C GLU A 169 -18.02 13.35 -0.60
N ARG A 170 -16.85 12.80 -0.95
CA ARG A 170 -16.63 11.35 -1.14
C ARG A 170 -15.94 10.74 0.07
N ARG A 171 -16.43 9.58 0.50
CA ARG A 171 -15.84 8.79 1.60
C ARG A 171 -14.54 8.12 1.14
N ASN A 172 -13.42 8.82 1.31
CA ASN A 172 -12.08 8.28 1.05
C ASN A 172 -11.47 7.69 2.34
N TRP A 173 -10.46 6.85 2.18
CA TRP A 173 -9.74 6.21 3.28
C TRP A 173 -8.26 6.52 3.19
N ARG A 174 -7.62 6.77 4.35
CA ARG A 174 -6.17 6.85 4.48
C ARG A 174 -5.68 5.87 5.54
N CYS A 175 -4.44 5.41 5.40
CA CYS A 175 -3.75 4.73 6.48
C CYS A 175 -3.30 5.76 7.55
N ILE A 176 -3.19 5.35 8.81
CA ILE A 176 -2.57 6.17 9.87
C ILE A 176 -1.05 6.13 9.72
N GLY A 177 -0.41 7.29 9.93
CA GLY A 177 1.05 7.38 9.86
C GLY A 177 1.74 6.87 11.13
N PHE A 178 3.06 6.71 11.07
CA PHE A 178 3.87 6.15 12.15
C PHE A 178 3.74 6.91 13.49
N ALA A 179 3.66 8.23 13.46
CA ALA A 179 3.49 9.04 14.67
C ALA A 179 2.13 8.76 15.36
N GLU A 180 1.05 8.67 14.58
CA GLU A 180 -0.29 8.34 15.07
C GLU A 180 -0.34 6.89 15.59
N PHE A 181 0.29 5.96 14.87
CA PHE A 181 0.46 4.57 15.30
C PHE A 181 1.14 4.46 16.67
N CYS A 182 2.30 5.12 16.85
CA CYS A 182 3.02 5.15 18.12
C CYS A 182 2.17 5.76 19.25
N ALA A 183 1.54 6.91 18.99
CA ALA A 183 0.68 7.55 19.98
C ALA A 183 -0.49 6.66 20.42
N ARG A 184 -1.07 5.87 19.49
CA ARG A 184 -2.13 4.91 19.82
C ARG A 184 -1.61 3.68 20.55
N LEU A 185 -0.43 3.15 20.19
CA LEU A 185 0.20 2.07 20.96
C LEU A 185 0.39 2.45 22.43
N ASP A 186 0.71 3.72 22.71
CA ASP A 186 0.96 4.21 24.07
C ASP A 186 -0.31 4.52 24.87
N ARG A 187 -1.41 4.89 24.19
CA ARG A 187 -2.61 5.46 24.84
C ARG A 187 -3.86 4.58 24.76
N ASP A 188 -3.89 3.59 23.86
CA ASP A 188 -5.05 2.75 23.58
C ASP A 188 -4.67 1.27 23.76
N GLU A 189 -5.01 0.72 24.93
CA GLU A 189 -4.71 -0.68 25.26
C GLU A 189 -5.39 -1.69 24.32
N TYR A 190 -6.59 -1.34 23.82
CA TYR A 190 -7.31 -2.17 22.87
C TYR A 190 -6.55 -2.22 21.54
N PHE A 191 -6.12 -1.07 21.02
CA PHE A 191 -5.28 -0.99 19.82
C PHE A 191 -3.97 -1.76 20.01
N ALA A 192 -3.24 -1.49 21.10
CA ALA A 192 -1.97 -2.15 21.40
C ALA A 192 -2.12 -3.69 21.51
N GLY A 193 -3.25 -4.17 22.03
CA GLY A 193 -3.57 -5.60 22.13
C GLY A 193 -3.48 -6.35 20.81
N TRP A 194 -3.88 -5.74 19.70
CA TRP A 194 -3.84 -6.35 18.36
C TRP A 194 -2.42 -6.48 17.79
N PHE A 195 -1.43 -5.77 18.34
CA PHE A 195 -0.04 -5.80 17.85
C PHE A 195 0.89 -6.67 18.71
N LYS A 196 0.48 -7.06 19.92
CA LYS A 196 1.30 -7.83 20.88
C LYS A 196 1.95 -9.07 20.26
N ARG A 197 1.21 -9.82 19.42
CA ARG A 197 1.74 -11.03 18.77
C ARG A 197 2.87 -10.71 17.78
N VAL A 198 2.67 -9.70 16.93
CA VAL A 198 3.64 -9.28 15.92
C VAL A 198 4.90 -8.77 16.62
N ASP A 199 4.69 -7.92 17.61
CA ASP A 199 5.73 -7.34 18.44
C ASP A 199 6.57 -8.41 19.18
N GLN A 200 5.93 -9.41 19.78
CA GLN A 200 6.63 -10.55 20.36
C GLN A 200 7.42 -11.35 19.31
N GLY A 201 6.89 -11.49 18.10
CA GLY A 201 7.60 -12.11 16.98
C GLY A 201 8.90 -11.37 16.63
N VAL A 202 8.89 -10.03 16.65
CA VAL A 202 10.08 -9.19 16.44
C VAL A 202 11.13 -9.43 17.53
N VAL A 203 10.72 -9.41 18.81
CA VAL A 203 11.62 -9.65 19.95
C VAL A 203 12.20 -11.07 19.95
N ASN A 204 11.37 -12.08 19.66
CA ASN A 204 11.81 -13.47 19.58
C ASN A 204 12.79 -13.69 18.44
N PHE A 205 12.54 -13.08 17.27
CA PHE A 205 13.45 -13.18 16.14
C PHE A 205 14.84 -12.63 16.47
N ALA A 206 14.89 -11.45 17.09
CA ALA A 206 16.16 -10.82 17.48
C ALA A 206 16.97 -11.65 18.48
N SER A 207 16.30 -12.38 19.39
CA SER A 207 16.95 -13.07 20.52
C SER A 207 17.28 -14.54 20.26
N GLN A 208 16.52 -15.22 19.40
CA GLN A 208 16.61 -16.68 19.23
C GLN A 208 17.24 -17.10 17.90
N ALA A 209 17.55 -16.13 17.01
CA ALA A 209 18.01 -16.38 15.64
C ALA A 209 17.23 -17.54 14.96
N PRO A 210 15.89 -17.51 14.95
CA PRO A 210 15.12 -18.54 14.27
C PRO A 210 15.44 -18.51 12.77
N GLY A 211 15.04 -19.57 12.06
CA GLY A 211 15.08 -19.54 10.59
C GLY A 211 14.36 -18.30 10.03
N SER A 212 14.73 -17.90 8.82
CA SER A 212 14.20 -16.69 8.17
C SER A 212 13.23 -17.00 7.01
N ASN A 213 12.65 -18.20 7.01
CA ASN A 213 11.89 -18.73 5.88
C ASN A 213 10.61 -17.92 5.57
N ARG A 214 9.89 -17.38 6.57
CA ARG A 214 8.77 -16.45 6.35
C ARG A 214 9.24 -15.15 5.77
N LEU A 215 10.33 -14.58 6.29
CA LEU A 215 10.87 -13.32 5.79
C LEU A 215 11.34 -13.45 4.33
N VAL A 216 12.02 -14.54 3.98
CA VAL A 216 12.45 -14.83 2.60
C VAL A 216 11.24 -14.98 1.69
N GLU A 217 10.24 -15.76 2.09
CA GLU A 217 9.01 -15.95 1.29
C GLU A 217 8.24 -14.62 1.14
N LEU A 218 8.09 -13.84 2.21
CA LEU A 218 7.45 -12.52 2.15
C LEU A 218 8.20 -11.56 1.22
N ASN A 219 9.54 -11.52 1.30
CA ASN A 219 10.35 -10.69 0.40
C ASN A 219 10.11 -11.06 -1.07
N MET A 220 10.07 -12.36 -1.39
CA MET A 220 9.78 -12.83 -2.75
C MET A 220 8.37 -12.41 -3.18
N ARG A 221 7.33 -12.69 -2.39
CA ARG A 221 5.94 -12.37 -2.75
C ARG A 221 5.66 -10.87 -2.84
N LEU A 222 6.28 -10.05 -2.00
CA LEU A 222 6.20 -8.60 -2.09
C LEU A 222 6.91 -8.09 -3.34
N THR A 223 8.05 -8.67 -3.71
CA THR A 223 8.75 -8.34 -4.96
C THR A 223 7.86 -8.63 -6.17
N GLU A 224 7.28 -9.83 -6.24
CA GLU A 224 6.36 -10.21 -7.33
C GLU A 224 5.16 -9.25 -7.44
N LEU A 225 4.59 -8.82 -6.32
CA LEU A 225 3.46 -7.89 -6.30
C LEU A 225 3.87 -6.46 -6.70
N ILE A 226 5.05 -5.99 -6.28
CA ILE A 226 5.58 -4.69 -6.70
C ILE A 226 5.85 -4.69 -8.21
N ASP A 227 6.51 -5.71 -8.75
CA ASP A 227 6.78 -5.83 -10.19
C ASP A 227 5.48 -5.94 -11.00
N PHE A 228 4.43 -6.56 -10.46
CA PHE A 228 3.11 -6.59 -11.08
C PHE A 228 2.45 -5.20 -11.15
N LEU A 229 2.60 -4.37 -10.10
CA LEU A 229 1.97 -3.04 -10.02
C LEU A 229 2.81 -1.91 -10.63
N ASP A 230 4.13 -2.08 -10.71
CA ASP A 230 5.10 -1.16 -11.31
C ASP A 230 6.14 -1.89 -12.18
N PRO A 231 5.72 -2.53 -13.30
CA PRO A 231 6.60 -3.37 -14.12
C PRO A 231 7.77 -2.62 -14.77
N SER A 232 7.61 -1.31 -14.97
CA SER A 232 8.68 -0.44 -15.49
C SER A 232 9.61 0.08 -14.40
N GLN A 233 9.33 -0.19 -13.12
CA GLN A 233 10.06 0.32 -11.95
C GLN A 233 10.26 1.83 -11.99
N THR A 234 9.30 2.57 -12.55
CA THR A 234 9.41 4.02 -12.74
C THR A 234 9.06 4.79 -11.48
N ARG A 235 8.31 4.17 -10.56
CA ARG A 235 7.93 4.77 -9.28
C ARG A 235 8.85 4.32 -8.16
N PHE A 236 9.21 3.04 -8.15
CA PHE A 236 10.07 2.43 -7.13
C PHE A 236 11.13 1.54 -7.77
N PRO A 237 12.34 2.08 -8.06
CA PRO A 237 13.44 1.21 -8.43
C PRO A 237 13.73 0.24 -7.28
N LEU A 238 13.64 -1.07 -7.54
CA LEU A 238 13.91 -2.05 -6.49
C LEU A 238 15.37 -1.93 -6.03
N ARG A 239 15.60 -2.05 -4.73
CA ARG A 239 16.93 -1.99 -4.06
C ARG A 239 18.04 -2.86 -4.70
N ASP A 240 17.72 -3.86 -5.53
CA ASP A 240 18.72 -4.64 -6.28
C ASP A 240 19.39 -3.83 -7.41
N GLN A 241 18.73 -2.77 -7.89
CA GLN A 241 19.30 -1.77 -8.81
C GLN A 241 19.95 -0.59 -8.05
N GLU A 242 19.49 -0.31 -6.83
CA GLU A 242 20.14 0.61 -5.90
C GLU A 242 21.35 -0.07 -5.24
N ARG A 243 22.44 -0.22 -6.01
CA ARG A 243 23.73 -0.61 -5.45
C ARG A 243 23.99 0.23 -4.20
N PRO A 244 24.40 -0.37 -3.06
CA PRO A 244 24.74 0.41 -1.89
C PRO A 244 25.98 1.24 -2.22
N HIS A 245 25.80 2.53 -2.52
CA HIS A 245 26.88 3.51 -2.53
C HIS A 245 27.48 3.76 -1.13
N TYR A 246 26.96 3.07 -0.11
CA TYR A 246 27.44 3.09 1.27
C TYR A 246 28.15 1.79 1.70
N ARG A 247 28.79 1.06 0.79
CA ARG A 247 30.00 0.32 1.21
C ARG A 247 31.12 1.35 1.30
N SER A 248 31.32 1.87 2.51
CA SER A 248 32.57 2.50 2.90
C SER A 248 33.73 1.61 2.44
N GLN A 249 34.70 2.23 1.79
CA GLN A 249 35.96 1.61 1.40
C GLN A 249 36.59 1.00 2.66
N GLU A 250 36.68 -0.33 2.68
CA GLU A 250 37.73 -1.06 3.40
C GLU A 250 38.79 -1.48 2.38
#